data_AF-A0A5N4B3T9-F1
#
_entry.id   AF-A0A5N4B3T9-F1
#
_cell.length_a   1.000
_cell.length_b   1.000
_cell.length_c   1.000
_cell.angle_alpha   90.00
_cell.angle_beta   90.00
_cell.angle_gamma   90.00
#
_symmetry.space_group_name_H-M   'P 1'
#
loop_
_entity.id
_entity.type
_entity.pdbx_description
1 polymer ?
#
loop_
_entity_poly.entity_id
_entity_poly.type
_entity_poly.pdbx_seq_one_letter_code
_entity_poly.pdbx_strand_id
1 'polypeptide(L)'
;MEYIQNKHDKALSELEMEKQALKKRLSHIEKLDLLINALTHKIFNIEYHYQQQVKELSSQRENVLNSTEISRDEREALMDEVDKKIKDLEDAHAEELTSLEGQRSSLQKQCAMKTQQMDVIMDSLRVQHRGVLQELEESKMTASPSQLKEVDRRIDQLNKMFEKDVEILNELQLAGWKCKEEKMFELLESRGLCFTQSNKFLTSSGSHLTRSEATRLGLLEGINLSLLDQEEYVTDIQPTTSELTVSESEKMDTEDVVYLKTIFGKPLTLALAEITAQQPRDPIHYLGHWLFKYRYNQEVSVTRKDELQELIQERERLESEKLRTIYENEAHEAVLNLIIRAEEGAILRELERIARDAMVSSEDELAAEAKDVLGVYNGPTTGE
;
A
#
# COMPACT_ATOMS: atom_id res chain seq x y z
N MET A 1 62.42 3.44 0.22
CA MET A 1 61.79 2.13 -0.02
C MET A 1 60.92 1.75 1.18
N GLU A 2 61.49 1.46 2.34
CA GLU A 2 60.76 0.96 3.53
C GLU A 2 59.67 1.92 4.03
N TYR A 3 59.93 3.23 4.04
CA TYR A 3 58.94 4.24 4.44
C TYR A 3 57.73 4.36 3.50
N ILE A 4 57.97 4.30 2.18
CA ILE A 4 56.93 4.36 1.15
C ILE A 4 56.11 3.07 1.16
N GLN A 5 56.77 1.93 1.35
CA GLN A 5 56.13 0.63 1.44
C GLN A 5 55.22 0.53 2.68
N ASN A 6 55.70 0.99 3.84
CA ASN A 6 54.92 0.99 5.07
C ASN A 6 53.67 1.90 4.99
N LYS A 7 53.77 3.07 4.35
CA LYS A 7 52.59 3.93 4.08
C LYS A 7 51.58 3.26 3.17
N HIS A 8 52.04 2.65 2.09
CA HIS A 8 51.17 1.99 1.12
C HIS A 8 50.47 0.75 1.72
N ASP A 9 51.19 -0.07 2.49
CA ASP A 9 50.63 -1.26 3.13
C ASP A 9 49.61 -0.87 4.22
N LYS A 10 49.84 0.24 4.93
CA LYS A 10 48.86 0.81 5.87
C LYS A 10 47.59 1.27 5.16
N ALA A 11 47.71 2.01 4.06
CA ALA A 11 46.57 2.49 3.28
C ALA A 11 45.73 1.33 2.69
N LEU A 12 46.39 0.28 2.19
CA LEU A 12 45.72 -0.94 1.73
C LEU A 12 44.95 -1.65 2.86
N SER A 13 45.54 -1.71 4.05
CA SER A 13 44.88 -2.30 5.22
C SER A 13 43.64 -1.50 5.65
N GLU A 14 43.70 -0.17 5.60
CA GLU A 14 42.56 0.71 5.94
C GLU A 14 41.42 0.54 4.92
N LEU A 15 41.75 0.53 3.61
CA LEU A 15 40.79 0.31 2.53
C LEU A 15 40.10 -1.07 2.64
N GLU A 16 40.85 -2.12 2.97
CA GLU A 16 40.30 -3.48 3.13
C GLU A 16 39.39 -3.59 4.37
N MET A 17 39.73 -2.92 5.49
CA MET A 17 38.86 -2.87 6.66
C MET A 17 37.54 -2.14 6.35
N GLU A 18 37.58 -1.02 5.63
CA GLU A 18 36.37 -0.31 5.19
C GLU A 18 35.53 -1.16 4.23
N LYS A 19 36.17 -1.89 3.31
CA LYS A 19 35.51 -2.83 2.40
C LYS A 19 34.77 -3.94 3.15
N GLN A 20 35.40 -4.52 4.19
CA GLN A 20 34.73 -5.53 5.02
C GLN A 20 33.56 -4.93 5.82
N ALA A 21 33.68 -3.70 6.30
CA ALA A 21 32.60 -3.00 6.97
C ALA A 21 31.43 -2.71 6.02
N LEU A 22 31.71 -2.29 4.78
CA LEU A 22 30.73 -2.11 3.70
C LEU A 22 29.96 -3.41 3.42
N LYS A 23 30.67 -4.54 3.25
CA LYS A 23 30.04 -5.86 3.05
C LYS A 23 29.11 -6.28 4.20
N LYS A 24 29.55 -6.09 5.45
CA LYS A 24 28.72 -6.40 6.63
C LYS A 24 27.46 -5.54 6.68
N ARG A 25 27.58 -4.26 6.34
CA ARG A 25 26.43 -3.34 6.29
C ARG A 25 25.49 -3.67 5.14
N LEU A 26 26.02 -4.08 3.98
CA LEU A 26 25.23 -4.51 2.83
C LEU A 26 24.37 -5.72 3.22
N SER A 27 24.95 -6.71 3.89
CA SER A 27 24.20 -7.86 4.42
C SER A 27 23.07 -7.46 5.37
N HIS A 28 23.22 -6.37 6.12
CA HIS A 28 22.17 -5.87 6.99
C HIS A 28 21.04 -5.19 6.20
N ILE A 29 21.37 -4.43 5.15
CA ILE A 29 20.37 -3.84 4.23
C ILE A 29 19.61 -4.96 3.51
N GLU A 30 20.31 -5.98 2.99
CA GLU A 30 19.69 -7.15 2.36
C GLU A 30 18.69 -7.86 3.29
N LYS A 31 19.02 -7.99 4.58
CA LYS A 31 18.10 -8.57 5.59
C LYS A 31 16.87 -7.70 5.83
N LEU A 32 17.03 -6.37 5.90
CA LEU A 32 15.91 -5.45 6.08
C LEU A 32 14.97 -5.49 4.87
N ASP A 33 15.53 -5.53 3.66
CA ASP A 33 14.79 -5.63 2.40
C ASP A 33 13.98 -6.94 2.33
N LEU A 34 14.59 -8.07 2.73
CA LEU A 34 13.90 -9.36 2.84
C LEU A 34 12.71 -9.31 3.81
N LEU A 35 12.88 -8.67 4.98
CA LEU A 35 11.81 -8.53 5.98
C LEU A 35 10.67 -7.63 5.47
N ILE A 36 11.00 -6.54 4.77
CA ILE A 36 10.00 -5.65 4.16
C ILE A 36 9.19 -6.41 3.11
N ASN A 37 9.84 -7.22 2.28
CA ASN A 37 9.16 -8.05 1.27
C ASN A 37 8.26 -9.09 1.94
N ALA A 38 8.74 -9.78 2.97
CA ALA A 38 7.96 -10.75 3.72
C ALA A 38 6.70 -10.13 4.37
N LEU A 39 6.82 -8.94 4.98
CA LEU A 39 5.66 -8.22 5.53
C LEU A 39 4.69 -7.76 4.43
N THR A 40 5.21 -7.31 3.29
CA THR A 40 4.37 -6.91 2.15
C THR A 40 3.54 -8.08 1.64
N HIS A 41 4.12 -9.27 1.53
CA HIS A 41 3.37 -10.48 1.19
C HIS A 41 2.37 -10.89 2.28
N LYS A 42 2.72 -10.74 3.57
CA LYS A 42 1.79 -11.04 4.67
C LYS A 42 0.56 -10.12 4.62
N ILE A 43 0.76 -8.82 4.43
CA ILE A 43 -0.31 -7.83 4.28
C ILE A 43 -1.23 -8.23 3.12
N PHE A 44 -0.64 -8.52 1.94
CA PHE A 44 -1.40 -8.96 0.78
C PHE A 44 -2.27 -10.19 1.06
N ASN A 45 -1.73 -11.21 1.74
CA ASN A 45 -2.48 -12.43 2.06
C ASN A 45 -3.64 -12.16 3.02
N ILE A 46 -3.43 -11.35 4.05
CA ILE A 46 -4.48 -10.99 5.02
C ILE A 46 -5.60 -10.24 4.31
N GLU A 47 -5.24 -9.29 3.46
CA GLU A 47 -6.19 -8.47 2.72
C GLU A 47 -6.99 -9.31 1.70
N TYR A 48 -6.33 -10.28 1.05
CA TYR A 48 -7.00 -11.26 0.21
C TYR A 48 -7.98 -12.15 0.99
N HIS A 49 -7.57 -12.70 2.14
CA HIS A 49 -8.44 -13.54 2.96
C HIS A 49 -9.64 -12.77 3.51
N TYR A 50 -9.42 -11.54 3.97
CA TYR A 50 -10.46 -10.62 4.40
C TYR A 50 -11.49 -10.38 3.28
N GLN A 51 -11.05 -10.09 2.06
CA GLN A 51 -11.95 -9.92 0.91
C GLN A 51 -12.80 -11.15 0.63
N GLN A 52 -12.24 -12.37 0.75
CA GLN A 52 -13.01 -13.60 0.57
C GLN A 52 -14.07 -13.78 1.67
N GLN A 53 -13.70 -13.52 2.92
CA GLN A 53 -14.60 -13.66 4.07
C GLN A 53 -15.74 -12.62 4.02
N VAL A 54 -15.45 -11.36 3.66
CA VAL A 54 -16.47 -10.33 3.46
C VAL A 54 -17.43 -10.72 2.34
N LYS A 55 -16.92 -11.28 1.24
CA LYS A 55 -17.74 -11.73 0.11
C LYS A 55 -18.68 -12.88 0.51
N GLU A 56 -18.18 -13.83 1.28
CA GLU A 56 -18.98 -14.95 1.79
C GLU A 56 -20.07 -14.47 2.76
N LEU A 57 -19.74 -13.62 3.73
CA LEU A 57 -20.70 -13.04 4.66
C LEU A 57 -21.73 -12.16 3.94
N SER A 58 -21.32 -11.40 2.92
CA SER A 58 -22.22 -10.61 2.09
C SER A 58 -23.20 -11.48 1.30
N SER A 59 -22.75 -12.63 0.79
CA SER A 59 -23.63 -13.61 0.14
C SER A 59 -24.59 -14.26 1.13
N GLN A 60 -24.14 -14.58 2.35
CA GLN A 60 -25.02 -15.07 3.42
C GLN A 60 -26.10 -14.04 3.77
N ARG A 61 -25.71 -12.77 3.89
CA ARG A 61 -26.63 -11.65 4.13
C ARG A 61 -27.70 -11.53 3.03
N GLU A 62 -27.28 -11.62 1.77
CA GLU A 62 -28.19 -11.58 0.62
C GLU A 62 -29.14 -12.78 0.59
N ASN A 63 -28.67 -13.98 0.94
CA ASN A 63 -29.51 -15.18 1.05
C ASN A 63 -30.57 -15.04 2.16
N VAL A 64 -30.20 -14.50 3.32
CA VAL A 64 -31.14 -14.23 4.42
C VAL A 64 -32.18 -13.19 3.98
N LEU A 65 -31.76 -12.13 3.29
CA LEU A 65 -32.66 -11.09 2.77
C LEU A 65 -33.69 -11.65 1.77
N ASN A 66 -33.24 -12.50 0.85
CA ASN A 66 -34.06 -13.07 -0.22
C ASN A 66 -34.90 -14.29 0.22
N SER A 67 -34.70 -14.77 1.44
CA SER A 67 -35.43 -15.94 1.96
C SER A 67 -36.91 -15.62 2.24
N THR A 68 -37.80 -16.38 1.58
CA THR A 68 -39.25 -16.31 1.78
C THR A 68 -39.77 -17.22 2.90
N GLU A 69 -38.92 -18.11 3.40
CA GLU A 69 -39.27 -19.16 4.38
C GLU A 69 -39.12 -18.70 5.84
N ILE A 70 -38.43 -17.59 6.07
CA ILE A 70 -38.03 -17.12 7.41
C ILE A 70 -39.01 -16.04 7.90
N SER A 71 -39.40 -16.10 9.18
CA SER A 71 -40.24 -15.08 9.81
C SER A 71 -39.57 -13.71 9.77
N ARG A 72 -40.36 -12.63 9.89
CA ARG A 72 -39.82 -11.26 9.94
C ARG A 72 -38.82 -11.08 11.08
N ASP A 73 -39.18 -11.53 12.28
CA ASP A 73 -38.36 -11.36 13.48
C ASP A 73 -37.09 -12.23 13.41
N GLU A 74 -37.19 -13.43 12.81
CA GLU A 74 -36.04 -14.33 12.60
C GLU A 74 -35.09 -13.78 11.52
N ARG A 75 -35.62 -13.15 10.46
CA ARG A 75 -34.80 -12.49 9.43
C ARG A 75 -34.02 -11.32 10.01
N GLU A 76 -34.67 -10.50 10.83
CA GLU A 76 -34.02 -9.36 11.50
C GLU A 76 -32.87 -9.83 12.41
N ALA A 77 -33.11 -10.87 13.23
CA ALA A 77 -32.07 -11.44 14.10
C ALA A 77 -30.88 -12.03 13.31
N LEU A 78 -31.12 -12.73 12.20
CA LEU A 78 -30.05 -13.29 11.36
C LEU A 78 -29.25 -12.20 10.61
N MET A 79 -29.92 -11.14 10.16
CA MET A 79 -29.25 -10.00 9.54
C MET A 79 -28.35 -9.28 10.55
N ASP A 80 -28.84 -9.04 11.76
CA ASP A 80 -28.05 -8.46 12.84
C ASP A 80 -26.84 -9.33 13.22
N GLU A 81 -26.99 -10.67 13.21
CA GLU A 81 -25.88 -11.59 13.45
C GLU A 81 -24.81 -11.52 12.35
N VAL A 82 -25.22 -11.47 11.08
CA VAL A 82 -24.29 -11.36 9.94
C VAL A 82 -23.61 -9.99 9.92
N ASP A 83 -24.35 -8.91 10.16
CA ASP A 83 -23.82 -7.55 10.23
C ASP A 83 -22.83 -7.41 11.39
N LYS A 84 -23.09 -8.07 12.53
CA LYS A 84 -22.13 -8.17 13.64
C LYS A 84 -20.86 -8.93 13.24
N LYS A 85 -20.99 -10.08 12.56
CA LYS A 85 -19.82 -10.85 12.09
C LYS A 85 -18.96 -10.06 11.11
N ILE A 86 -19.57 -9.31 10.19
CA ILE A 86 -18.86 -8.43 9.26
C ILE A 86 -18.10 -7.36 10.04
N LYS A 87 -18.75 -6.71 11.01
CA LYS A 87 -18.10 -5.68 11.82
C LYS A 87 -16.94 -6.22 12.67
N ASP A 88 -17.13 -7.36 13.34
CA ASP A 88 -16.07 -7.99 14.14
C ASP A 88 -14.88 -8.38 13.24
N LEU A 89 -15.14 -8.81 12.00
CA LEU A 89 -14.11 -9.10 10.99
C LEU A 89 -13.37 -7.84 10.51
N GLU A 90 -14.10 -6.75 10.25
CA GLU A 90 -13.56 -5.45 9.87
C GLU A 90 -12.62 -4.90 10.94
N ASP A 91 -13.06 -4.92 12.20
CA ASP A 91 -12.29 -4.42 13.34
C ASP A 91 -11.00 -5.25 13.54
N ALA A 92 -11.09 -6.60 13.46
CA ALA A 92 -9.94 -7.48 13.58
C ALA A 92 -8.93 -7.30 12.42
N HIS A 93 -9.42 -7.19 11.18
CA HIS A 93 -8.58 -6.93 10.01
C HIS A 93 -7.88 -5.57 10.12
N ALA A 94 -8.60 -4.52 10.52
CA ALA A 94 -8.04 -3.18 10.68
C ALA A 94 -6.93 -3.14 11.75
N GLU A 95 -7.11 -3.84 12.87
CA GLU A 95 -6.09 -3.95 13.92
C GLU A 95 -4.82 -4.66 13.42
N GLU A 96 -4.96 -5.83 12.78
CA GLU A 96 -3.80 -6.58 12.26
C GLU A 96 -3.09 -5.81 11.13
N LEU A 97 -3.83 -5.21 10.20
CA LEU A 97 -3.27 -4.40 9.11
C LEU A 97 -2.48 -3.21 9.66
N THR A 98 -3.06 -2.46 10.61
CA THR A 98 -2.39 -1.30 11.21
C THR A 98 -1.08 -1.69 11.91
N SER A 99 -1.08 -2.84 12.61
CA SER A 99 0.12 -3.39 13.25
C SER A 99 1.22 -3.75 12.24
N LEU A 100 0.87 -4.50 11.19
CA LEU A 100 1.82 -4.93 10.16
C LEU A 100 2.34 -3.78 9.32
N GLU A 101 1.50 -2.82 8.97
CA GLU A 101 1.90 -1.60 8.27
C GLU A 101 2.82 -0.73 9.11
N GLY A 102 2.57 -0.64 10.42
CA GLY A 102 3.47 0.02 11.37
C GLY A 102 4.86 -0.62 11.41
N GLN A 103 4.91 -1.96 11.46
CA GLN A 103 6.17 -2.71 11.40
C GLN A 103 6.91 -2.50 10.07
N ARG A 104 6.18 -2.59 8.94
CA ARG A 104 6.73 -2.35 7.59
C ARG A 104 7.31 -0.94 7.46
N SER A 105 6.58 0.08 7.94
CA SER A 105 7.02 1.48 7.93
C SER A 105 8.29 1.68 8.76
N SER A 106 8.36 1.04 9.94
CA SER A 106 9.56 1.08 10.79
C SER A 106 10.79 0.47 10.10
N LEU A 107 10.64 -0.69 9.48
CA LEU A 107 11.72 -1.35 8.75
C LEU A 107 12.15 -0.57 7.50
N GLN A 108 11.20 0.02 6.76
CA GLN A 108 11.50 0.90 5.63
C GLN A 108 12.33 2.12 6.06
N LYS A 109 11.99 2.76 7.17
CA LYS A 109 12.78 3.87 7.74
C LYS A 109 14.20 3.43 8.12
N GLN A 110 14.34 2.26 8.74
CA GLN A 110 15.65 1.70 9.09
C GLN A 110 16.48 1.40 7.83
N CYS A 111 15.87 0.80 6.80
CA CYS A 111 16.52 0.50 5.53
C CYS A 111 16.98 1.78 4.81
N ALA A 112 16.14 2.82 4.76
CA ALA A 112 16.47 4.12 4.18
C ALA A 112 17.63 4.79 4.91
N MET A 113 17.63 4.79 6.25
CA MET A 113 18.73 5.36 7.05
C MET A 113 20.04 4.61 6.80
N LYS A 114 20.01 3.27 6.71
CA LYS A 114 21.20 2.45 6.44
C LYS A 114 21.73 2.66 5.03
N THR A 115 20.85 2.83 4.07
CA THR A 115 21.17 3.18 2.67
C THR A 115 21.88 4.53 2.60
N GLN A 116 21.34 5.57 3.25
CA GLN A 116 21.99 6.87 3.30
C GLN A 116 23.36 6.82 3.99
N GLN A 117 23.49 6.02 5.06
CA GLN A 117 24.79 5.78 5.70
C GLN A 117 25.78 5.14 4.72
N MET A 118 25.31 4.20 3.88
CA MET A 118 26.12 3.53 2.87
C MET A 118 26.64 4.51 1.81
N ASP A 119 25.81 5.44 1.35
CA ASP A 119 26.20 6.47 0.38
C ASP A 119 27.32 7.38 0.94
N VAL A 120 27.20 7.81 2.20
CA VAL A 120 28.23 8.63 2.88
C VAL A 120 29.56 7.89 2.98
N ILE A 121 29.52 6.59 3.30
CA ILE A 121 30.74 5.77 3.40
C ILE A 121 31.36 5.56 2.02
N MET A 122 30.54 5.33 0.99
CA MET A 122 31.00 5.23 -0.39
C MET A 122 31.76 6.48 -0.83
N ASP A 123 31.24 7.66 -0.52
CA ASP A 123 31.93 8.91 -0.83
C ASP A 123 33.20 9.09 0.00
N SER A 124 33.19 8.73 1.29
CA SER A 124 34.38 8.71 2.14
C SER A 124 35.48 7.80 1.57
N LEU A 125 35.11 6.60 1.11
CA LEU A 125 36.03 5.63 0.52
C LEU A 125 36.67 6.18 -0.77
N ARG A 126 35.89 6.88 -1.61
CA ARG A 126 36.40 7.57 -2.81
C ARG A 126 37.38 8.70 -2.47
N VAL A 127 37.10 9.47 -1.42
CA VAL A 127 37.99 10.54 -0.96
C VAL A 127 39.29 9.96 -0.41
N GLN A 128 39.22 8.91 0.43
CA GLN A 128 40.40 8.23 0.95
C GLN A 128 41.26 7.64 -0.17
N HIS A 129 40.64 6.93 -1.13
CA HIS A 129 41.38 6.38 -2.29
C HIS A 129 42.12 7.48 -3.07
N ARG A 130 41.45 8.63 -3.31
CA ARG A 130 42.10 9.78 -3.96
C ARG A 130 43.28 10.33 -3.15
N GLY A 131 43.14 10.39 -1.82
CA GLY A 131 44.23 10.79 -0.93
C GLY A 131 45.43 9.86 -1.02
N VAL A 132 45.20 8.55 -1.03
CA VAL A 132 46.25 7.53 -1.18
C VAL A 132 46.96 7.67 -2.53
N LEU A 133 46.22 7.92 -3.61
CA LEU A 133 46.83 8.18 -4.93
C LEU A 133 47.70 9.43 -4.90
N GLN A 134 47.23 10.51 -4.29
CA GLN A 134 48.00 11.75 -4.18
C GLN A 134 49.30 11.54 -3.38
N GLU A 135 49.26 10.81 -2.27
CA GLU A 135 50.48 10.47 -1.50
C GLU A 135 51.48 9.64 -2.32
N LEU A 136 50.97 8.70 -3.13
CA LEU A 136 51.80 7.90 -4.03
C LEU A 136 52.39 8.75 -5.17
N GLU A 137 51.64 9.71 -5.71
CA GLU A 137 52.13 10.67 -6.71
C GLU A 137 53.19 11.61 -6.15
N GLU A 138 52.99 12.15 -4.94
CA GLU A 138 53.99 12.95 -4.24
C GLU A 138 55.27 12.16 -3.99
N SER A 139 55.16 10.86 -3.71
CA SER A 139 56.32 9.98 -3.57
C SER A 139 57.13 9.81 -4.86
N LYS A 140 56.53 9.98 -6.05
CA LYS A 140 57.24 9.97 -7.34
C LYS A 140 58.24 11.12 -7.45
N MET A 141 57.94 12.28 -6.87
CA MET A 141 58.78 13.48 -6.95
C MET A 141 60.14 13.32 -6.27
N THR A 142 60.28 12.31 -5.40
CA THR A 142 61.51 12.02 -4.64
C THR A 142 62.13 10.66 -4.98
N ALA A 143 61.56 9.95 -5.96
CA ALA A 143 61.91 8.57 -6.29
C ALA A 143 63.00 8.47 -7.38
N SER A 144 63.83 7.43 -7.30
CA SER A 144 64.79 7.10 -8.37
C SER A 144 64.09 6.46 -9.59
N PRO A 145 64.72 6.41 -10.78
CA PRO A 145 64.09 5.86 -11.99
C PRO A 145 63.61 4.40 -11.88
N SER A 146 64.28 3.57 -11.07
CA SER A 146 63.85 2.20 -10.77
C SER A 146 62.70 2.15 -9.77
N GLN A 147 62.60 3.13 -8.87
CA GLN A 147 61.50 3.27 -7.91
C GLN A 147 60.25 3.85 -8.56
N LEU A 148 60.40 4.75 -9.53
CA LEU A 148 59.29 5.31 -10.31
C LEU A 148 58.47 4.21 -10.98
N LYS A 149 59.14 3.27 -11.65
CA LYS A 149 58.46 2.13 -12.29
C LYS A 149 57.68 1.26 -11.31
N GLU A 150 58.19 1.07 -10.09
CA GLU A 150 57.49 0.29 -9.07
C GLU A 150 56.29 1.08 -8.49
N VAL A 151 56.43 2.39 -8.29
CA VAL A 151 55.33 3.26 -7.83
C VAL A 151 54.22 3.34 -8.89
N ASP A 152 54.57 3.48 -10.18
CA ASP A 152 53.61 3.46 -11.30
C ASP A 152 52.83 2.13 -11.32
N ARG A 153 53.55 1.01 -11.25
CA ARG A 153 52.94 -0.33 -11.18
C ARG A 153 51.99 -0.46 -10.00
N ARG A 154 52.34 0.13 -8.85
CA ARG A 154 51.53 0.10 -7.62
C ARG A 154 50.24 0.92 -7.75
N ILE A 155 50.33 2.11 -8.34
CA ILE A 155 49.18 2.98 -8.61
C ILE A 155 48.22 2.29 -9.57
N ASP A 156 48.73 1.69 -10.65
CA ASP A 156 47.90 0.96 -11.63
C ASP A 156 47.17 -0.22 -10.99
N GLN A 157 47.85 -0.98 -10.12
CA GLN A 157 47.24 -2.08 -9.39
C GLN A 157 46.14 -1.60 -8.44
N LEU A 158 46.39 -0.52 -7.70
CA LEU A 158 45.43 0.04 -6.76
C LEU A 158 44.19 0.57 -7.48
N ASN A 159 44.37 1.36 -8.55
CA ASN A 159 43.30 1.88 -9.38
C ASN A 159 42.44 0.76 -9.95
N LYS A 160 43.06 -0.29 -10.51
CA LYS A 160 42.33 -1.40 -11.11
C LYS A 160 41.51 -2.19 -10.09
N MET A 161 42.01 -2.35 -8.86
CA MET A 161 41.27 -2.99 -7.78
C MET A 161 40.10 -2.11 -7.31
N PHE A 162 40.36 -0.82 -7.10
CA PHE A 162 39.36 0.13 -6.64
C PHE A 162 38.24 0.35 -7.65
N GLU A 163 38.57 0.49 -8.94
CA GLU A 163 37.61 0.70 -10.02
C GLU A 163 36.65 -0.49 -10.14
N LYS A 164 37.15 -1.72 -10.04
CA LYS A 164 36.31 -2.92 -10.02
C LYS A 164 35.37 -2.96 -8.80
N ASP A 165 35.86 -2.60 -7.62
CA ASP A 165 35.04 -2.60 -6.40
C ASP A 165 33.98 -1.48 -6.44
N VAL A 166 34.33 -0.30 -6.96
CA VAL A 166 33.41 0.83 -7.14
C VAL A 166 32.36 0.54 -8.21
N GLU A 167 32.70 -0.17 -9.27
CA GLU A 167 31.74 -0.57 -10.31
C GLU A 167 30.62 -1.43 -9.71
N ILE A 168 30.97 -2.45 -8.92
CA ILE A 168 30.01 -3.31 -8.20
C ILE A 168 29.16 -2.49 -7.23
N LEU A 169 29.79 -1.57 -6.48
CA LEU A 169 29.07 -0.75 -5.50
C LEU A 169 28.18 0.31 -6.16
N ASN A 170 28.55 0.82 -7.33
CA ASN A 170 27.73 1.74 -8.13
C ASN A 170 26.51 1.04 -8.70
N GLU A 171 26.66 -0.20 -9.20
CA GLU A 171 25.51 -1.00 -9.63
C GLU A 171 24.52 -1.22 -8.49
N LEU A 172 25.02 -1.54 -7.29
CA LEU A 172 24.18 -1.68 -6.08
C LEU A 172 23.55 -0.34 -5.67
N GLN A 173 24.29 0.76 -5.73
CA GLN A 173 23.78 2.10 -5.42
C GLN A 173 22.68 2.54 -6.38
N LEU A 174 22.83 2.27 -7.68
CA LEU A 174 21.80 2.55 -8.71
C LEU A 174 20.54 1.71 -8.52
N ALA A 175 20.68 0.49 -8.01
CA ALA A 175 19.56 -0.36 -7.60
C ALA A 175 18.93 0.08 -6.25
N GLY A 176 19.41 1.15 -5.63
CA GLY A 176 18.95 1.61 -4.32
C GLY A 176 19.34 0.68 -3.18
N TRP A 177 20.47 -0.03 -3.34
CA TRP A 177 20.97 -1.06 -2.43
C TRP A 177 20.01 -2.24 -2.20
N LYS A 178 19.02 -2.40 -3.10
CA LYS A 178 18.05 -3.49 -3.08
C LYS A 178 18.71 -4.81 -3.45
N CYS A 179 18.23 -5.88 -2.83
CA CYS A 179 18.66 -7.21 -3.22
C CYS A 179 18.05 -7.55 -4.59
N LYS A 180 18.80 -8.16 -5.51
CA LYS A 180 18.21 -8.74 -6.72
C LYS A 180 17.22 -9.83 -6.28
N GLU A 181 16.01 -9.85 -6.83
CA GLU A 181 14.98 -10.86 -6.53
C GLU A 181 15.52 -12.30 -6.66
N GLU A 182 16.46 -12.49 -7.59
CA GLU A 182 17.22 -13.72 -7.84
C GLU A 182 17.93 -14.27 -6.59
N LYS A 183 18.48 -13.42 -5.72
CA LYS A 183 19.15 -13.87 -4.47
C LYS A 183 18.17 -14.44 -3.45
N MET A 184 16.90 -14.01 -3.47
CA MET A 184 15.89 -14.60 -2.59
C MET A 184 15.57 -16.03 -3.04
N PHE A 185 15.38 -16.22 -4.35
CA PHE A 185 15.21 -17.53 -4.96
C PHE A 185 16.45 -18.42 -4.78
N GLU A 186 17.67 -17.93 -5.04
CA GLU A 186 18.91 -18.68 -4.85
C GLU A 186 19.19 -19.06 -3.39
N LEU A 187 18.83 -18.21 -2.42
CA LEU A 187 19.03 -18.47 -0.99
C LEU A 187 18.02 -19.51 -0.47
N LEU A 188 16.83 -19.56 -1.06
CA LEU A 188 15.85 -20.61 -0.83
C LEU A 188 16.24 -21.91 -1.54
N GLU A 189 16.67 -21.83 -2.80
CA GLU A 189 17.08 -22.96 -3.65
C GLU A 189 18.37 -23.63 -3.16
N SER A 190 19.36 -22.85 -2.72
CA SER A 190 20.59 -23.35 -2.07
C SER A 190 20.34 -24.03 -0.72
N ARG A 191 19.16 -23.82 -0.14
CA ARG A 191 18.65 -24.54 1.03
C ARG A 191 17.63 -25.61 0.67
N GLY A 192 17.45 -25.86 -0.63
CA GLY A 192 16.57 -26.88 -1.18
C GLY A 192 15.09 -26.58 -1.02
N LEU A 193 14.69 -25.31 -0.97
CA LEU A 193 13.31 -24.87 -0.74
C LEU A 193 12.80 -24.03 -1.92
N CYS A 194 11.60 -24.33 -2.41
CA CYS A 194 10.86 -23.50 -3.34
C CYS A 194 9.41 -23.26 -2.86
N PHE A 195 8.87 -22.09 -3.18
CA PHE A 195 7.48 -21.73 -2.86
C PHE A 195 6.54 -22.27 -3.91
N THR A 196 5.44 -22.87 -3.47
CA THR A 196 4.28 -23.16 -4.33
C THR A 196 3.23 -22.06 -4.19
N GLN A 197 2.35 -21.94 -5.18
CA GLN A 197 1.17 -21.04 -5.16
C GLN A 197 0.24 -21.27 -3.96
N SER A 198 0.41 -22.39 -3.24
CA SER A 198 -0.32 -22.77 -2.04
C SER A 198 0.48 -22.62 -0.73
N ASN A 199 1.54 -21.80 -0.69
CA ASN A 199 2.31 -21.51 0.54
C ASN A 199 2.98 -22.74 1.23
N LYS A 200 3.27 -23.82 0.50
CA LYS A 200 4.00 -24.99 1.03
C LYS A 200 5.46 -24.98 0.58
N PHE A 201 6.37 -25.36 1.49
CA PHE A 201 7.78 -25.58 1.17
C PHE A 201 7.90 -26.82 0.27
N LEU A 202 8.51 -26.68 -0.90
CA LEU A 202 8.86 -27.81 -1.76
C LEU A 202 10.36 -28.08 -1.65
N THR A 203 10.71 -29.36 -1.50
CA THR A 203 12.11 -29.80 -1.63
C THR A 203 12.51 -29.91 -3.11
N SER A 204 13.81 -29.89 -3.41
CA SER A 204 14.33 -30.12 -4.78
C SER A 204 13.95 -31.49 -5.38
N SER A 205 13.43 -32.41 -4.56
CA SER A 205 12.87 -33.70 -4.98
C SER A 205 11.35 -33.69 -5.20
N GLY A 206 10.68 -32.52 -5.10
CA GLY A 206 9.24 -32.36 -5.30
C GLY A 206 8.37 -32.80 -4.12
N SER A 207 8.97 -33.11 -2.97
CA SER A 207 8.21 -33.48 -1.76
C SER A 207 7.82 -32.23 -0.98
N HIS A 208 6.53 -32.12 -0.63
CA HIS A 208 6.03 -31.07 0.26
C HIS A 208 6.59 -31.28 1.67
N LEU A 209 7.22 -30.25 2.22
CA LEU A 209 7.77 -30.29 3.57
C LEU A 209 6.92 -29.40 4.47
N THR A 210 6.45 -29.93 5.59
CA THR A 210 5.79 -29.09 6.61
C THR A 210 6.84 -28.26 7.34
N ARG A 211 6.45 -27.07 7.82
CA ARG A 211 7.33 -26.16 8.57
C ARG A 211 7.99 -26.85 9.77
N SER A 212 7.25 -27.71 10.46
CA SER A 212 7.72 -28.52 11.60
C SER A 212 8.83 -29.51 11.19
N GLU A 213 8.73 -30.08 10.00
CA GLU A 213 9.76 -30.97 9.45
C GLU A 213 11.00 -30.20 8.99
N ALA A 214 10.81 -29.02 8.38
CA ALA A 214 11.90 -28.14 7.97
C ALA A 214 12.72 -27.65 9.18
N THR A 215 12.06 -27.33 10.29
CA THR A 215 12.71 -26.97 11.57
C THR A 215 13.46 -28.15 12.17
N ARG A 216 12.86 -29.35 12.19
CA ARG A 216 13.50 -30.58 12.70
C ARG A 216 14.75 -30.96 11.91
N LEU A 217 14.78 -30.63 10.62
CA LEU A 217 15.91 -30.87 9.72
C LEU A 217 16.97 -29.75 9.73
N GLY A 218 16.78 -28.69 10.54
CA GLY A 218 17.74 -27.58 10.65
C GLY A 218 17.75 -26.64 9.43
N LEU A 219 16.80 -26.77 8.51
CA LEU A 219 16.75 -25.99 7.26
C LEU A 219 16.38 -24.52 7.48
N LEU A 220 15.77 -24.21 8.63
CA LEU A 220 15.31 -22.87 9.03
C LEU A 220 16.24 -22.20 10.07
N GLU A 221 17.39 -22.81 10.38
CA GLU A 221 18.30 -22.30 11.40
C GLU A 221 18.91 -20.95 10.98
N GLY A 222 18.65 -19.90 11.78
CA GLY A 222 19.08 -18.52 11.54
C GLY A 222 18.04 -17.60 10.87
N ILE A 223 16.87 -18.12 10.47
CA ILE A 223 15.73 -17.32 10.02
C ILE A 223 14.71 -17.27 11.17
N ASN A 224 14.64 -16.13 11.86
CA ASN A 224 13.73 -16.00 13.01
C ASN A 224 12.30 -15.74 12.51
N LEU A 225 11.58 -16.82 12.19
CA LEU A 225 10.20 -16.83 11.69
C LEU A 225 9.16 -16.97 12.80
N SER A 226 9.48 -16.60 14.04
CA SER A 226 8.67 -16.83 15.27
C SER A 226 7.33 -16.07 15.34
N LEU A 227 6.72 -15.71 14.21
CA LEU A 227 5.44 -14.99 14.08
C LEU A 227 4.42 -15.70 13.18
N LEU A 228 4.65 -16.98 12.88
CA LEU A 228 3.87 -17.77 11.91
C LEU A 228 3.11 -18.95 12.53
N ASP A 229 2.93 -18.93 13.84
CA ASP A 229 2.10 -19.94 14.50
C ASP A 229 0.70 -19.36 14.69
N GLN A 230 -0.20 -19.69 13.76
CA GLN A 230 -1.61 -20.02 14.02
C GLN A 230 -2.17 -20.86 12.84
N GLU A 231 -2.80 -21.97 13.26
CA GLU A 231 -3.39 -23.15 12.57
C GLU A 231 -4.49 -22.80 11.53
N GLU A 232 -5.00 -23.62 10.58
CA GLU A 232 -4.96 -25.06 10.21
C GLU A 232 -5.69 -25.27 8.83
N TYR A 233 -5.37 -26.38 8.12
CA TYR A 233 -6.11 -27.16 7.06
C TYR A 233 -6.76 -26.46 5.81
N VAL A 234 -6.75 -26.97 4.56
CA VAL A 234 -7.06 -28.31 4.00
C VAL A 234 -6.37 -28.53 2.61
N THR A 235 -6.15 -29.81 2.27
CA THR A 235 -5.75 -30.54 1.02
C THR A 235 -6.36 -30.03 -0.29
N ASP A 236 -5.96 -30.35 -1.52
CA ASP A 236 -5.03 -31.23 -2.28
C ASP A 236 -5.27 -30.79 -3.74
N ILE A 237 -4.28 -30.71 -4.65
CA ILE A 237 -4.36 -31.05 -6.11
C ILE A 237 -2.92 -31.00 -6.70
N GLN A 238 -2.43 -32.12 -7.26
CA GLN A 238 -1.30 -32.17 -8.21
C GLN A 238 -1.77 -31.85 -9.65
N PRO A 239 -0.93 -31.27 -10.53
CA PRO A 239 -0.35 -32.10 -11.61
C PRO A 239 1.06 -31.65 -12.07
N THR A 240 2.00 -32.58 -12.25
CA THR A 240 2.35 -33.29 -13.50
C THR A 240 3.29 -32.50 -14.43
N THR A 241 4.53 -32.98 -14.45
CA THR A 241 5.63 -32.67 -15.35
C THR A 241 5.31 -32.95 -16.81
N SER A 242 5.83 -32.13 -17.73
CA SER A 242 6.05 -32.53 -19.13
C SER A 242 7.23 -31.76 -19.70
N GLU A 243 8.31 -32.50 -19.94
CA GLU A 243 9.49 -32.10 -20.69
C GLU A 243 9.12 -31.87 -22.16
N LEU A 244 9.69 -30.84 -22.78
CA LEU A 244 9.64 -30.65 -24.23
C LEU A 244 11.06 -30.51 -24.79
N THR A 245 11.38 -31.47 -25.65
CA THR A 245 12.57 -31.56 -26.48
C THR A 245 12.42 -30.67 -27.71
N VAL A 246 13.52 -30.02 -28.09
CA VAL A 246 13.62 -29.05 -29.18
C VAL A 246 13.97 -29.78 -30.49
N SER A 247 13.25 -29.51 -31.57
CA SER A 247 13.67 -29.83 -32.94
C SER A 247 13.38 -28.69 -33.93
N GLU A 248 14.22 -28.64 -34.96
CA GLU A 248 14.56 -27.53 -35.87
C GLU A 248 13.43 -27.01 -36.80
N SER A 249 13.36 -25.67 -36.87
CA SER A 249 12.95 -24.80 -37.98
C SER A 249 11.73 -25.18 -38.85
N GLU A 250 10.53 -24.87 -38.36
CA GLU A 250 9.35 -24.62 -39.21
C GLU A 250 9.28 -23.13 -39.58
N LYS A 251 9.00 -22.85 -40.85
CA LYS A 251 8.79 -21.48 -41.34
C LYS A 251 7.45 -20.98 -40.80
N MET A 252 7.52 -19.88 -40.05
CA MET A 252 6.41 -19.20 -39.38
C MET A 252 5.25 -18.89 -40.33
N ASP A 253 4.03 -19.30 -39.96
CA ASP A 253 2.85 -19.15 -40.81
C ASP A 253 2.36 -17.69 -40.85
N THR A 254 1.56 -17.35 -41.87
CA THR A 254 1.05 -15.98 -42.07
C THR A 254 0.24 -15.45 -40.88
N GLU A 255 -0.39 -16.34 -40.11
CA GLU A 255 -1.17 -16.01 -38.91
C GLU A 255 -0.26 -15.68 -37.71
N ASP A 256 0.85 -16.41 -37.55
CA ASP A 256 1.88 -16.15 -36.53
C ASP A 256 2.51 -14.77 -36.72
N VAL A 257 2.76 -14.38 -37.97
CA VAL A 257 3.28 -13.05 -38.31
C VAL A 257 2.29 -11.95 -37.90
N VAL A 258 0.99 -12.17 -38.07
CA VAL A 258 -0.05 -11.21 -37.65
C VAL A 258 -0.12 -11.13 -36.14
N TYR A 259 -0.11 -12.28 -35.45
CA TYR A 259 -0.12 -12.35 -33.99
C TYR A 259 1.11 -11.65 -33.36
N LEU A 260 2.30 -11.88 -33.90
CA LEU A 260 3.51 -11.22 -33.40
C LEU A 260 3.47 -9.71 -33.63
N LYS A 261 2.89 -9.25 -34.74
CA LYS A 261 2.72 -7.82 -35.01
C LYS A 261 1.72 -7.16 -34.06
N THR A 262 0.63 -7.84 -33.69
CA THR A 262 -0.37 -7.26 -32.79
C THR A 262 0.12 -7.21 -31.35
N ILE A 263 0.75 -8.29 -30.86
CA ILE A 263 1.22 -8.38 -29.47
C ILE A 263 2.54 -7.63 -29.27
N PHE A 264 3.53 -7.88 -30.13
CA PHE A 264 4.88 -7.35 -29.94
C PHE A 264 5.19 -6.13 -30.79
N GLY A 265 4.42 -5.84 -31.84
CA GLY A 265 4.78 -4.79 -32.81
C GLY A 265 5.03 -3.43 -32.16
N LYS A 266 4.12 -2.96 -31.30
CA LYS A 266 4.26 -1.68 -30.59
C LYS A 266 5.41 -1.67 -29.57
N PRO A 267 5.51 -2.62 -28.61
CA PRO A 267 6.61 -2.63 -27.66
C PRO A 267 7.97 -2.82 -28.33
N LEU A 268 8.11 -3.72 -29.32
CA LEU A 268 9.40 -3.92 -30.00
C LEU A 268 9.84 -2.66 -30.76
N THR A 269 8.92 -1.98 -31.46
CA THR A 269 9.26 -0.77 -32.22
C THR A 269 9.78 0.35 -31.30
N LEU A 270 9.14 0.54 -30.16
CA LEU A 270 9.54 1.55 -29.18
C LEU A 270 10.86 1.17 -28.49
N ALA A 271 11.04 -0.10 -28.13
CA ALA A 271 12.28 -0.59 -27.54
C ALA A 271 13.46 -0.42 -28.49
N LEU A 272 13.27 -0.78 -29.77
CA LEU A 272 14.30 -0.66 -30.80
C LEU A 272 14.64 0.81 -31.08
N ALA A 273 13.64 1.70 -31.12
CA ALA A 273 13.89 3.14 -31.24
C ALA A 273 14.76 3.66 -30.09
N GLU A 274 14.46 3.25 -28.86
CA GLU A 274 15.23 3.65 -27.69
C GLU A 274 16.64 3.05 -27.66
N ILE A 275 16.81 1.79 -28.04
CA ILE A 275 18.12 1.15 -28.18
C ILE A 275 18.96 1.88 -29.23
N THR A 276 18.39 2.28 -30.36
CA THR A 276 19.12 3.03 -31.39
C THR A 276 19.53 4.42 -30.92
N ALA A 277 18.75 5.04 -30.03
CA ALA A 277 19.05 6.35 -29.46
C ALA A 277 20.11 6.27 -28.34
N GLN A 278 19.99 5.29 -27.44
CA GLN A 278 20.83 5.15 -26.24
C GLN A 278 22.14 4.39 -26.51
N GLN A 279 22.18 3.58 -27.57
CA GLN A 279 23.31 2.71 -27.95
C GLN A 279 23.92 1.96 -26.75
N PRO A 280 23.12 1.14 -26.03
CA PRO A 280 23.61 0.39 -24.89
C PRO A 280 24.69 -0.62 -25.32
N ARG A 281 25.64 -0.87 -24.41
CA ARG A 281 26.76 -1.80 -24.64
C ARG A 281 26.30 -3.25 -24.90
N ASP A 282 25.16 -3.63 -24.32
CA ASP A 282 24.44 -4.88 -24.62
C ASP A 282 22.98 -4.58 -25.02
N PRO A 283 22.67 -4.54 -26.33
CA PRO A 283 21.34 -4.20 -26.82
C PRO A 283 20.31 -5.32 -26.60
N ILE A 284 20.72 -6.57 -26.46
CA ILE A 284 19.79 -7.70 -26.25
C ILE A 284 19.34 -7.71 -24.79
N HIS A 285 20.28 -7.55 -23.86
CA HIS A 285 19.95 -7.47 -22.44
C HIS A 285 19.10 -6.23 -22.13
N TYR A 286 19.43 -5.09 -22.73
CA TYR A 286 18.64 -3.86 -22.61
C TYR A 286 17.21 -4.05 -23.16
N LEU A 287 17.04 -4.72 -24.29
CA LEU A 287 15.73 -5.04 -24.86
C LEU A 287 14.87 -5.84 -23.88
N GLY A 288 15.45 -6.87 -23.23
CA GLY A 288 14.76 -7.67 -22.23
C GLY A 288 14.22 -6.84 -21.06
N HIS A 289 15.07 -5.99 -20.48
CA HIS A 289 14.67 -5.09 -19.40
C HIS A 289 13.65 -4.04 -19.84
N TRP A 290 13.78 -3.50 -21.04
CA TRP A 290 12.84 -2.53 -21.59
C TRP A 290 11.45 -3.15 -21.76
N LEU A 291 11.37 -4.36 -22.33
CA LEU A 291 10.11 -5.08 -22.52
C LEU A 291 9.45 -5.45 -21.19
N PHE A 292 10.24 -5.90 -20.21
CA PHE A 292 9.74 -6.18 -18.86
C PHE A 292 9.16 -4.92 -18.20
N LYS A 293 9.91 -3.81 -18.24
CA LYS A 293 9.47 -2.51 -17.73
C LYS A 293 8.24 -1.98 -18.46
N TYR A 294 8.16 -2.17 -19.77
CA TYR A 294 7.00 -1.78 -20.56
C TYR A 294 5.74 -2.54 -20.13
N ARG A 295 5.86 -3.86 -19.90
CA ARG A 295 4.75 -4.68 -19.42
C ARG A 295 4.31 -4.29 -18.01
N TYR A 296 5.26 -4.13 -17.09
CA TYR A 296 5.00 -3.66 -15.74
C TYR A 296 4.28 -2.30 -15.73
N ASN A 297 4.73 -1.36 -16.57
CA ASN A 297 4.09 -0.04 -16.66
C ASN A 297 2.68 -0.10 -17.25
N GLN A 298 2.37 -1.05 -18.13
CA GLN A 298 1.01 -1.24 -18.61
C GLN A 298 0.08 -1.69 -17.48
N GLU A 299 0.50 -2.69 -16.71
CA GLU A 299 -0.30 -3.22 -15.58
C GLU A 299 -0.53 -2.12 -14.53
N VAL A 300 0.52 -1.42 -14.13
CA VAL A 300 0.41 -0.28 -13.21
C VAL A 300 -0.48 0.83 -13.78
N SER A 301 -0.45 1.10 -15.09
CA SER A 301 -1.31 2.11 -15.71
C SER A 301 -2.77 1.69 -15.77
N VAL A 302 -3.07 0.39 -15.85
CA VAL A 302 -4.45 -0.12 -15.80
C VAL A 302 -4.97 0.04 -14.37
N THR A 303 -4.24 -0.48 -13.39
CA THR A 303 -4.62 -0.36 -11.96
C THR A 303 -4.85 1.10 -11.55
N ARG A 304 -3.94 2.02 -11.92
CA ARG A 304 -4.12 3.46 -11.62
C ARG A 304 -5.33 4.10 -12.29
N LYS A 305 -5.73 3.62 -13.47
CA LYS A 305 -6.92 4.13 -14.16
C LYS A 305 -8.19 3.65 -13.47
N ASP A 306 -8.19 2.40 -13.04
CA ASP A 306 -9.32 1.80 -12.33
C ASP A 306 -9.50 2.48 -10.95
N GLU A 307 -8.41 2.64 -10.18
CA GLU A 307 -8.40 3.41 -8.93
C GLU A 307 -8.91 4.85 -9.11
N LEU A 308 -8.45 5.53 -10.18
CA LEU A 308 -8.89 6.90 -10.47
C LEU A 308 -10.39 6.94 -10.81
N GLN A 309 -10.90 5.94 -11.52
CA GLN A 309 -12.31 5.85 -11.89
C GLN A 309 -13.19 5.60 -10.66
N GLU A 310 -12.77 4.73 -9.75
CA GLU A 310 -13.45 4.48 -8.47
C GLU A 310 -13.52 5.75 -7.62
N LEU A 311 -12.41 6.49 -7.50
CA LEU A 311 -12.38 7.76 -6.78
C LEU A 311 -13.31 8.82 -7.38
N ILE A 312 -13.44 8.86 -8.71
CA ILE A 312 -14.37 9.77 -9.40
C ILE A 312 -15.82 9.38 -9.09
N GLN A 313 -16.16 8.10 -9.19
CA GLN A 313 -17.50 7.61 -8.90
C GLN A 313 -17.89 7.86 -7.44
N GLU A 314 -16.98 7.61 -6.50
CA GLU A 314 -17.24 7.85 -5.08
C GLU A 314 -17.42 9.34 -4.78
N ARG A 315 -16.63 10.20 -5.44
CA ARG A 315 -16.82 11.65 -5.34
C ARG A 315 -18.18 12.09 -5.85
N GLU A 316 -18.61 11.60 -7.01
CA GLU A 316 -19.94 11.91 -7.58
C GLU A 316 -21.09 11.41 -6.69
N ARG A 317 -20.92 10.23 -6.07
CA ARG A 317 -21.87 9.68 -5.10
C ARG A 317 -22.00 10.58 -3.87
N LEU A 318 -20.87 10.98 -3.27
CA LEU A 318 -20.85 11.87 -2.11
C LEU A 318 -21.43 13.25 -2.42
N GLU A 319 -21.16 13.80 -3.61
CA GLU A 319 -21.74 15.08 -4.05
C GLU A 319 -23.26 14.96 -4.22
N SER A 320 -23.75 13.85 -4.77
CA SER A 320 -25.19 13.58 -4.92
C SER A 320 -25.90 13.41 -3.58
N GLU A 321 -25.28 12.70 -2.62
CA GLU A 321 -25.83 12.54 -1.26
C GLU A 321 -25.87 13.88 -0.51
N LYS A 322 -24.80 14.67 -0.57
CA LYS A 322 -24.79 16.01 0.01
C LYS A 322 -25.90 16.89 -0.55
N LEU A 323 -26.11 16.83 -1.87
CA LEU A 323 -27.17 17.60 -2.52
C LEU A 323 -28.56 17.14 -2.06
N ARG A 324 -28.77 15.82 -1.91
CA ARG A 324 -30.03 15.27 -1.37
C ARG A 324 -30.30 15.78 0.04
N THR A 325 -29.29 15.75 0.91
CA THR A 325 -29.41 16.25 2.29
C THR A 325 -29.72 17.74 2.33
N ILE A 326 -29.14 18.55 1.43
CA ILE A 326 -29.46 19.98 1.33
C ILE A 326 -30.95 20.17 0.97
N TYR A 327 -31.46 19.43 -0.02
CA TYR A 327 -32.88 19.52 -0.39
C TYR A 327 -33.82 19.03 0.70
N GLU A 328 -33.48 17.95 1.40
CA GLU A 328 -34.26 17.44 2.55
C GLU A 328 -34.30 18.47 3.68
N ASN A 329 -33.17 19.10 3.99
CA ASN A 329 -33.09 20.16 5.00
C ASN A 329 -33.87 21.42 4.61
N GLU A 330 -33.76 21.85 3.35
CA GLU A 330 -34.52 23.00 2.83
C GLU A 330 -36.03 22.74 2.87
N ALA A 331 -36.46 21.53 2.50
CA ALA A 331 -37.87 21.13 2.61
C ALA A 331 -38.34 21.09 4.07
N HIS A 332 -37.52 20.57 4.98
CA HIS A 332 -37.83 20.54 6.41
C HIS A 332 -37.97 21.95 6.99
N GLU A 333 -37.06 22.86 6.63
CA GLU A 333 -37.10 24.26 7.05
C GLU A 333 -38.33 24.99 6.51
N ALA A 334 -38.72 24.73 5.27
CA ALA A 334 -39.94 25.31 4.68
C ALA A 334 -41.21 24.86 5.42
N VAL A 335 -41.30 23.56 5.77
CA VAL A 335 -42.43 23.02 6.56
C VAL A 335 -42.46 23.64 7.96
N LEU A 336 -41.32 23.74 8.63
CA LEU A 336 -41.24 24.33 9.97
C LEU A 336 -41.71 25.80 9.95
N ASN A 337 -41.26 26.59 8.97
CA ASN A 337 -41.69 27.96 8.78
C ASN A 337 -43.20 28.09 8.52
N LEU A 338 -43.80 27.13 7.81
CA LEU A 338 -45.24 27.11 7.57
C LEU A 338 -46.02 26.84 8.86
N ILE A 339 -45.56 25.89 9.68
CA ILE A 339 -46.15 25.57 10.99
C ILE A 339 -46.10 26.80 11.89
N ILE A 340 -44.95 27.45 12.00
CA ILE A 340 -44.78 28.65 12.83
C ILE A 340 -45.77 29.75 12.42
N ARG A 341 -45.88 30.05 11.11
CA ARG A 341 -46.85 31.05 10.63
C ARG A 341 -48.30 30.68 10.92
N ALA A 342 -48.64 29.39 10.82
CA ALA A 342 -49.98 28.92 11.12
C ALA A 342 -50.31 29.04 12.62
N GLU A 343 -49.35 28.73 13.49
CA GLU A 343 -49.45 28.89 14.94
C GLU A 343 -49.58 30.36 15.34
N GLU A 344 -48.73 31.25 14.80
CA GLU A 344 -48.81 32.70 15.02
C GLU A 344 -50.19 33.24 14.62
N GLY A 345 -50.70 32.83 13.45
CA GLY A 345 -52.03 33.21 12.99
C GLY A 345 -53.17 32.61 13.82
N ALA A 346 -52.99 31.44 14.43
CA ALA A 346 -53.96 30.86 15.35
C ALA A 346 -54.00 31.62 16.69
N ILE A 347 -52.83 31.95 17.23
CA ILE A 347 -52.68 32.75 18.46
C ILE A 347 -53.32 34.13 18.29
N LEU A 348 -53.06 34.82 17.17
CA LEU A 348 -53.67 36.13 16.88
C LEU A 348 -55.20 36.07 16.87
N ARG A 349 -55.77 35.06 16.19
CA ARG A 349 -57.23 34.88 16.13
C ARG A 349 -57.84 34.58 17.50
N GLU A 350 -57.14 33.83 18.34
CA GLU A 350 -57.59 33.52 19.69
C GLU A 350 -57.53 34.76 20.59
N LEU A 351 -56.48 35.58 20.47
CA LEU A 351 -56.39 36.88 21.16
C LEU A 351 -57.52 37.83 20.73
N GLU A 352 -57.84 37.89 19.44
CA GLU A 352 -58.97 38.68 18.92
C GLU A 352 -60.33 38.17 19.40
N ARG A 353 -60.48 36.87 19.59
CA ARG A 353 -61.69 36.27 20.17
C ARG A 353 -61.83 36.68 21.64
N ILE A 354 -60.78 36.51 22.43
CA ILE A 354 -60.74 36.91 23.84
C ILE A 354 -61.05 38.40 24.00
N ALA A 355 -60.48 39.26 23.15
CA ALA A 355 -60.74 40.70 23.19
C ALA A 355 -62.21 41.04 22.88
N ARG A 356 -62.83 40.39 21.90
CA ARG A 356 -64.25 40.57 21.58
C ARG A 356 -65.16 40.09 22.71
N ASP A 357 -64.89 38.91 23.25
CA ASP A 357 -65.66 38.34 24.37
C ASP A 357 -65.58 39.26 25.60
N ALA A 358 -64.41 39.85 25.88
CA ALA A 358 -64.23 40.83 26.95
C ALA A 358 -64.98 42.16 26.72
N MET A 359 -65.04 42.66 25.48
CA MET A 359 -65.81 43.87 25.15
C MET A 359 -67.32 43.64 25.32
N VAL A 360 -67.84 42.50 24.86
CA VAL A 360 -69.27 42.14 25.04
C VAL A 360 -69.61 42.00 26.53
N SER A 361 -68.76 41.32 27.31
CA SER A 361 -68.97 41.21 28.76
C SER A 361 -69.01 42.58 29.46
N SER A 362 -68.15 43.51 29.04
CA SER A 362 -68.14 44.88 29.59
C SER A 362 -69.38 45.69 29.17
N GLU A 363 -69.89 45.51 27.95
CA GLU A 363 -71.13 46.14 27.49
C GLU A 363 -72.35 45.57 28.25
N ASP A 364 -72.39 44.26 28.49
CA ASP A 364 -73.46 43.61 29.25
C ASP A 364 -73.46 44.04 30.73
N GLU A 365 -72.28 44.21 31.35
CA GLU A 365 -72.15 44.75 32.71
C GLU A 365 -72.65 46.20 32.80
N LEU A 366 -72.27 47.05 31.86
CA LEU A 366 -72.75 48.44 31.80
C LEU A 366 -74.26 48.51 31.55
N ALA A 367 -74.82 47.63 30.72
CA ALA A 367 -76.26 47.54 30.49
C ALA A 367 -77.02 47.04 31.73
N ALA A 368 -76.45 46.10 32.48
CA ALA A 368 -77.01 45.63 33.74
C ALA A 368 -76.99 46.72 34.82
N GLU A 369 -75.89 47.45 34.96
CA GLU A 369 -75.79 48.59 35.88
C GLU A 369 -76.75 49.72 35.49
N ALA A 370 -76.88 50.05 34.21
CA ALA A 370 -77.85 51.06 33.74
C ALA A 370 -79.30 50.67 34.06
N LYS A 371 -79.62 49.37 34.03
CA LYS A 371 -80.95 48.85 34.40
C LYS A 371 -81.20 48.88 35.91
N ASP A 372 -80.15 48.73 36.72
CA ASP A 372 -80.23 48.82 38.18
C ASP A 372 -80.35 50.28 38.66
N VAL A 373 -79.64 51.21 38.01
CA VAL A 373 -79.72 52.66 38.29
C VAL A 373 -81.06 53.28 37.88
N LEU A 374 -81.73 52.75 36.84
CA LEU A 374 -83.05 53.19 36.39
C LEU A 374 -84.22 52.40 37.04
N GLY A 375 -84.02 51.89 38.26
CA GLY A 375 -84.97 51.05 39.00
C GLY A 375 -86.46 51.33 38.73
N VAL A 376 -87.25 50.25 38.63
CA VAL A 376 -88.68 50.25 38.27
C VAL A 376 -89.43 51.43 38.88
N TYR A 377 -89.75 52.43 38.05
CA TYR A 377 -90.54 53.59 38.47
C TYR A 377 -91.97 53.14 38.79
N ASN A 378 -92.22 52.82 40.06
CA ASN A 378 -93.57 52.74 40.59
C ASN A 378 -94.06 54.16 40.82
N GLY A 379 -94.73 54.71 39.79
CA GLY A 379 -95.36 56.03 39.86
C GLY A 379 -96.34 56.14 41.05
N PRO A 380 -96.63 57.37 41.53
CA PRO A 380 -97.43 57.59 42.72
C PRO A 380 -98.83 57.00 42.59
N THR A 381 -99.20 56.12 43.54
CA THR A 381 -100.57 55.64 43.76
C THR A 381 -101.45 56.80 44.24
N THR A 382 -102.35 57.26 43.38
CA THR A 382 -103.40 58.23 43.72
C THR A 382 -104.68 57.52 44.19
N GLY A 383 -105.19 57.92 45.37
CA GLY A 383 -106.51 57.56 45.93
C GLY A 383 -106.38 56.67 47.18
N GLU A 384 -106.87 57.03 48.37
CA GLU A 384 -107.89 58.00 48.82
C GLU A 384 -107.50 58.63 50.17
#